data_AF-A0AAW1RFD7-F1
#
_entry.id   AF-A0AAW1RFD7-F1
#
_cell.length_a   1.000
_cell.length_b   1.000
_cell.length_c   1.000
_cell.angle_alpha   90.00
_cell.angle_beta   90.00
_cell.angle_gamma   90.00
#
_symmetry.space_group_name_H-M   'P 1'
#
loop_
_entity.id
_entity.type
_entity.pdbx_description
1 polymer ?
#
loop_
_entity_poly.entity_id
_entity_poly.type
_entity_poly.pdbx_seq_one_letter_code
_entity_poly.pdbx_strand_id
1 'polypeptide(L)'
;MSCGLDEEQLAALAAECIKCKARPAQAVVRQKDALCQDCLHDMLLLAVRRAVRAPGLIAPGDRVLVAVSGGPASRALLHLLKELHNPDAAGGLKRSKVAFELAIVHVAEGAAHALAPEDSAAAADAVRAAMEATDYELPFHCLALEDVFAEDCNAADDLRGTTNAAAMGLGGAGFATSAGMRAERRKQLAALLAAVPDVTGREDLVEALRLRLLLTAAAALGCNRLALGDSATRLAVRAIALAAKGAGHALPAALQHYDARHGLGAPAVVRPTPLA
;
A
#
# COMPACT_ATOMS: atom_id res chain seq x y z
N MET A 1 12.16 17.74 -17.08
CA MET A 1 12.01 17.69 -15.62
C MET A 1 13.40 17.49 -15.04
N SER A 2 14.17 18.58 -14.94
CA SER A 2 15.49 18.59 -14.32
C SER A 2 15.31 18.41 -12.83
N CYS A 3 15.96 17.42 -12.22
CA CYS A 3 16.13 17.35 -10.77
C CYS A 3 16.69 18.68 -10.29
N GLY A 4 15.88 19.45 -9.57
CA GLY A 4 16.32 20.65 -8.86
C GLY A 4 17.11 20.25 -7.62
N LEU A 5 18.34 19.75 -7.82
CA LEU A 5 19.31 19.65 -6.75
C LEU A 5 20.02 21.02 -6.69
N ASP A 6 19.87 21.71 -5.57
CA ASP A 6 20.60 22.96 -5.32
C ASP A 6 22.11 22.69 -5.35
N GLU A 7 22.93 23.69 -5.70
CA GLU A 7 24.41 23.57 -5.75
C GLU A 7 25.00 22.99 -4.45
N GLU A 8 24.40 23.35 -3.31
CA GLU A 8 24.75 22.83 -1.99
C GLU A 8 24.43 21.33 -1.82
N GLN A 9 23.35 20.84 -2.42
CA GLN A 9 22.97 19.42 -2.36
C GLN A 9 23.91 18.57 -3.23
N LEU A 10 24.33 19.11 -4.37
CA LEU A 10 25.34 18.47 -5.23
C LEU A 10 26.71 18.37 -4.52
N ALA A 11 27.10 19.42 -3.79
CA ALA A 11 28.32 19.41 -2.97
C ALA A 11 28.23 18.42 -1.79
N ALA A 12 27.06 18.31 -1.15
CA ALA A 12 26.83 17.33 -0.07
C ALA A 12 26.78 15.88 -0.57
N LEU A 13 26.36 15.63 -1.81
CA LEU A 13 26.46 14.31 -2.47
C LEU A 13 27.92 13.92 -2.77
N ALA A 14 28.82 14.89 -2.96
CA ALA A 14 30.25 14.65 -3.13
C ALA A 14 30.99 14.40 -1.80
N ALA A 15 30.31 14.54 -0.66
CA ALA A 15 30.89 14.34 0.67
C ALA A 15 30.78 12.87 1.13
N GLU A 16 31.53 12.54 2.18
CA GLU A 16 31.40 11.26 2.88
C GLU A 16 30.14 11.23 3.75
N CYS A 17 29.62 10.02 4.01
CA CYS A 17 28.50 9.82 4.91
C CYS A 17 28.78 10.38 6.31
N ILE A 18 27.90 11.25 6.82
CA ILE A 18 28.06 11.89 8.13
C ILE A 18 28.05 10.88 9.30
N LYS A 19 27.37 9.74 9.12
CA LYS A 19 27.15 8.74 10.17
C LYS A 19 28.28 7.72 10.25
N CYS A 20 28.73 7.17 9.11
CA CYS A 20 29.77 6.15 9.10
C CYS A 20 31.16 6.66 8.71
N LYS A 21 31.27 7.84 8.09
CA LYS A 21 32.53 8.48 7.65
C LYS A 21 33.48 7.57 6.85
N ALA A 22 32.92 6.59 6.14
CA ALA A 22 33.69 5.56 5.43
C ALA A 22 33.20 5.31 4.01
N ARG A 23 31.94 5.64 3.71
CA ARG A 23 31.31 5.43 2.40
C ARG A 23 30.87 6.76 1.82
N PRO A 24 30.90 6.92 0.48
CA PRO A 24 30.41 8.12 -0.18
C PRO A 24 28.92 8.31 0.11
N ALA A 25 28.51 9.57 0.24
CA ALA A 25 27.09 9.91 0.34
C ALA A 25 26.38 9.62 -0.99
N GLN A 26 25.15 9.10 -0.90
CA GLN A 26 24.29 8.85 -2.06
C GLN A 26 22.97 9.62 -1.97
N ALA A 27 22.62 10.09 -0.77
CA ALA A 27 21.43 10.87 -0.54
C ALA A 27 21.70 11.95 0.50
N VAL A 28 21.05 13.10 0.33
CA VAL A 28 21.04 14.19 1.31
C VAL A 28 19.66 14.25 1.91
N VAL A 29 19.60 14.06 3.23
CA VAL A 29 18.36 14.09 4.01
C VAL A 29 18.33 15.38 4.82
N ARG A 30 17.15 15.95 5.09
CA ARG A 30 17.00 17.21 5.88
C ARG A 30 17.91 18.35 5.39
N GLN A 31 18.06 18.47 4.07
CA GLN A 31 18.87 19.48 3.37
C GLN A 31 20.40 19.38 3.58
N LYS A 32 20.91 18.79 4.67
CA LYS A 32 22.36 18.78 5.00
C LYS A 32 22.93 17.44 5.45
N ASP A 33 22.09 16.45 5.77
CA ASP A 33 22.57 15.16 6.25
C ASP A 33 22.91 14.25 5.06
N ALA A 34 24.18 14.27 4.64
CA ALA A 34 24.71 13.40 3.60
C ALA A 34 24.89 11.96 4.13
N LEU A 35 24.19 10.98 3.54
CA LEU A 35 24.16 9.59 4.01
C LEU A 35 24.50 8.63 2.87
N CYS A 36 25.23 7.56 3.21
CA CYS A 36 25.38 6.40 2.33
C CYS A 36 24.10 5.54 2.35
N GLN A 37 23.97 4.64 1.38
CA GLN A 37 22.83 3.74 1.22
C GLN A 37 22.48 2.97 2.51
N ASP A 38 23.46 2.35 3.16
CA ASP A 38 23.20 1.56 4.38
C ASP A 38 22.74 2.44 5.55
N CYS A 39 23.36 3.62 5.73
CA CYS A 39 22.99 4.51 6.83
C CYS A 39 21.62 5.16 6.62
N LEU A 40 21.24 5.41 5.37
CA LEU A 40 19.90 5.82 4.98
C LEU A 40 18.88 4.71 5.27
N HIS A 41 19.19 3.48 4.86
CA HIS A 41 18.35 2.31 5.11
C HIS A 41 18.14 2.08 6.61
N ASP A 42 19.20 2.08 7.42
CA ASP A 42 19.12 1.97 8.88
C ASP A 42 18.26 3.08 9.51
N MET A 43 18.38 4.30 8.99
CA MET A 43 17.57 5.44 9.44
C MET A 43 16.09 5.21 9.15
N LEU A 44 15.75 4.79 7.93
CA LEU A 44 14.38 4.50 7.51
C LEU A 44 13.79 3.34 8.32
N LEU A 45 14.56 2.26 8.48
CA LEU A 45 14.16 1.11 9.29
C LEU A 45 13.88 1.50 10.74
N LEU A 46 14.73 2.37 11.32
CA LEU A 46 14.52 2.89 12.67
C LEU A 46 13.28 3.79 12.75
N ALA A 47 13.05 4.63 11.75
CA ALA A 47 11.91 5.53 11.69
C ALA A 47 10.59 4.75 11.59
N VAL A 48 10.51 3.76 10.69
CA VAL A 48 9.35 2.87 10.58
C VAL A 48 9.18 2.03 11.83
N ARG A 49 10.26 1.49 12.43
CA ARG A 49 10.18 0.76 13.70
C ARG A 49 9.59 1.61 14.82
N ARG A 50 9.98 2.89 14.92
CA ARG A 50 9.42 3.83 15.90
C ARG A 50 7.95 4.12 15.61
N ALA A 51 7.59 4.34 14.35
CA ALA A 51 6.21 4.56 13.93
C ALA A 51 5.33 3.34 14.22
N VAL A 52 5.85 2.12 14.06
CA VAL A 52 5.12 0.89 14.39
C VAL A 52 4.94 0.71 15.90
N ARG A 53 5.99 0.96 16.69
CA ARG A 53 5.99 0.69 18.14
C ARG A 53 5.38 1.79 19.01
N ALA A 54 5.66 3.06 18.74
CA ALA A 54 5.27 4.16 19.62
C ALA A 54 3.75 4.33 19.77
N PRO A 55 2.93 4.21 18.70
CA PRO A 55 1.48 4.23 18.80
C PRO A 55 0.87 2.83 18.99
N GLY A 56 1.67 1.76 19.01
CA GLY A 56 1.17 0.38 18.99
C GLY A 56 0.41 0.04 17.69
N LEU A 57 0.82 0.58 16.55
CA LEU A 57 0.12 0.39 15.26
C LEU A 57 0.05 -1.08 14.85
N ILE A 58 1.13 -1.84 15.11
CA ILE A 58 1.21 -3.27 14.83
C ILE A 58 1.71 -3.97 16.09
N ALA A 59 0.87 -4.84 16.63
CA ALA A 59 1.16 -5.65 17.80
C ALA A 59 1.70 -7.04 17.40
N PRO A 60 2.41 -7.73 18.30
CA PRO A 60 2.75 -9.14 18.10
C PRO A 60 1.47 -9.98 17.92
N GLY A 61 1.40 -10.80 16.87
CA GLY A 61 0.26 -11.64 16.50
C GLY A 61 -0.71 -10.99 15.50
N ASP A 62 -0.49 -9.73 15.11
CA ASP A 62 -1.32 -9.07 14.09
C ASP A 62 -1.15 -9.72 12.71
N ARG A 63 -2.22 -9.70 11.92
CA ARG A 63 -2.24 -10.06 10.50
C ARG A 63 -2.37 -8.78 9.69
N VAL A 64 -1.28 -8.39 9.04
CA VAL A 64 -1.15 -7.09 8.37
C VAL A 64 -1.28 -7.27 6.86
N LEU A 65 -2.29 -6.66 6.27
CA LEU A 65 -2.43 -6.53 4.82
C LEU A 65 -1.72 -5.25 4.35
N VAL A 66 -0.76 -5.37 3.44
CA VAL A 66 -0.03 -4.22 2.88
C VAL A 66 -0.59 -3.88 1.50
N ALA A 67 -1.12 -2.66 1.35
CA ALA A 67 -1.60 -2.18 0.06
C ALA A 67 -0.44 -1.68 -0.80
N VAL A 68 -0.23 -2.30 -1.96
CA VAL A 68 0.82 -1.95 -2.92
C VAL A 68 0.19 -1.38 -4.17
N SER A 69 0.57 -0.15 -4.52
CA SER A 69 0.09 0.53 -5.74
C SER A 69 1.05 0.35 -6.92
N GLY A 70 2.18 -0.32 -6.73
CA GLY A 70 3.31 -0.36 -7.67
C GLY A 70 4.29 0.81 -7.52
N GLY A 71 3.93 1.84 -6.74
CA GLY A 71 4.77 3.01 -6.52
C GLY A 71 5.90 2.78 -5.51
N PRO A 72 6.94 3.65 -5.52
CA PRO A 72 8.14 3.48 -4.68
C PRO A 72 7.83 3.52 -3.19
N ALA A 73 6.92 4.38 -2.73
CA ALA A 73 6.57 4.49 -1.31
C ALA A 73 5.93 3.20 -0.77
N SER A 74 5.00 2.60 -1.53
CA SER A 74 4.35 1.35 -1.14
C SER A 74 5.30 0.16 -1.14
N ARG A 75 6.24 0.11 -2.09
CA ARG A 75 7.27 -0.94 -2.18
C ARG A 75 8.32 -0.79 -1.09
N ALA A 76 8.76 0.43 -0.82
CA ALA A 76 9.69 0.72 0.28
C ALA A 76 9.08 0.35 1.64
N LEU A 77 7.79 0.64 1.84
CA LEU A 77 7.10 0.23 3.06
C LEU A 77 7.07 -1.30 3.20
N LEU A 78 6.70 -2.03 2.15
CA LEU A 78 6.68 -3.49 2.14
C LEU A 78 8.06 -4.07 2.51
N HIS A 79 9.13 -3.54 1.88
CA HIS A 79 10.50 -3.94 2.15
C HIS A 79 10.89 -3.74 3.63
N LEU A 80 10.60 -2.55 4.20
CA LEU A 80 10.91 -2.25 5.59
C LEU A 80 10.07 -3.07 6.59
N LEU A 81 8.79 -3.32 6.30
CA LEU A 81 7.95 -4.17 7.15
C LEU A 81 8.43 -5.63 7.15
N LYS A 82 8.88 -6.15 6.02
CA LYS A 82 9.44 -7.51 5.93
C LYS A 82 10.74 -7.63 6.73
N GLU A 83 11.60 -6.62 6.74
CA GLU A 83 12.81 -6.65 7.58
C GLU A 83 12.50 -6.57 9.08
N LEU A 84 11.42 -5.90 9.45
CA LEU A 84 10.92 -5.85 10.83
C LEU A 84 10.15 -7.11 11.24
N HIS A 85 9.69 -7.91 10.27
CA HIS A 85 9.00 -9.16 10.51
C HIS A 85 9.94 -10.22 11.09
N ASN A 86 9.52 -10.84 12.20
CA ASN A 86 10.13 -12.08 12.69
C ASN A 86 9.22 -13.27 12.35
N PRO A 87 9.66 -14.21 11.50
CA PRO A 87 8.91 -15.45 11.30
C PRO A 87 8.98 -16.35 12.55
N ASP A 88 10.10 -16.32 13.29
CA ASP A 88 10.31 -17.17 14.47
C ASP A 88 9.83 -16.46 15.74
N ALA A 89 8.56 -16.65 16.10
CA ALA A 89 8.04 -16.28 17.43
C ALA A 89 8.69 -17.10 18.56
N ALA A 90 9.27 -18.26 18.25
CA ALA A 90 9.85 -19.22 19.21
C ALA A 90 11.35 -19.01 19.51
N GLY A 91 12.10 -18.36 18.61
CA GLY A 91 13.53 -18.15 18.75
C GLY A 91 13.83 -16.76 19.30
N GLY A 92 13.78 -16.61 20.63
CA GLY A 92 14.27 -15.46 21.42
C GLY A 92 14.17 -14.08 20.76
N LEU A 93 13.22 -13.25 21.23
CA LEU A 93 13.00 -11.86 20.80
C LEU A 93 14.31 -11.07 20.60
N LYS A 94 14.88 -11.11 19.39
CA LYS A 94 15.85 -10.09 18.97
C LYS A 94 15.08 -8.78 19.08
N ARG A 95 15.50 -7.90 19.99
CA ARG A 95 14.83 -6.64 20.38
C ARG A 95 14.36 -5.76 19.22
N SER A 96 14.76 -6.02 17.97
CA SER A 96 14.40 -5.27 16.76
C SER A 96 13.21 -5.81 15.94
N LYS A 97 12.80 -7.07 16.10
CA LYS A 97 11.75 -7.68 15.24
C LYS A 97 10.41 -7.84 15.97
N VAL A 98 9.31 -7.88 15.22
CA VAL A 98 7.93 -8.08 15.72
C VAL A 98 7.35 -9.30 15.00
N ALA A 99 6.72 -10.22 15.73
CA ALA A 99 6.07 -11.39 15.15
C ALA A 99 4.66 -11.00 14.67
N PHE A 100 4.41 -10.89 13.38
CA PHE A 100 3.11 -10.57 12.77
C PHE A 100 3.04 -11.21 11.39
N GLU A 101 1.87 -11.58 10.88
CA GLU A 101 1.75 -12.14 9.52
C GLU A 101 1.63 -11.02 8.48
N LEU A 102 2.12 -11.25 7.27
CA LEU A 102 2.09 -10.29 6.17
C LEU A 102 1.37 -10.88 4.96
N ALA A 103 0.48 -10.09 4.37
CA ALA A 103 -0.12 -10.35 3.06
C ALA A 103 -0.06 -9.09 2.21
N ILE A 104 -0.04 -9.25 0.89
CA ILE A 104 0.04 -8.14 -0.07
C ILE A 104 -1.27 -8.06 -0.84
N VAL A 105 -1.77 -6.84 -1.03
CA VAL A 105 -2.91 -6.56 -1.91
C VAL A 105 -2.58 -5.46 -2.90
N HIS A 106 -2.94 -5.66 -4.17
CA HIS A 106 -2.94 -4.65 -5.21
C HIS A 106 -4.37 -4.43 -5.72
N VAL A 107 -4.74 -3.16 -5.92
CA VAL A 107 -6.01 -2.78 -6.54
C VAL A 107 -5.73 -2.21 -7.93
N ALA A 108 -6.22 -2.90 -8.96
CA ALA A 108 -6.16 -2.47 -10.34
C ALA A 108 -7.30 -1.47 -10.63
N GLU A 109 -6.93 -0.24 -10.97
CA GLU A 109 -7.86 0.87 -11.18
C GLU A 109 -8.12 1.16 -12.67
N GLY A 110 -7.74 0.25 -13.58
CA GLY A 110 -7.83 0.51 -15.01
C GLY A 110 -9.25 0.77 -15.51
N ALA A 111 -10.27 0.20 -14.86
CA ALA A 111 -11.67 0.52 -15.15
C ALA A 111 -12.04 1.98 -14.82
N ALA A 112 -11.47 2.58 -13.77
CA ALA A 112 -11.72 3.97 -13.41
C ALA A 112 -11.04 4.97 -14.35
N HIS A 113 -9.90 4.58 -14.93
CA HIS A 113 -9.15 5.41 -15.87
C HIS A 113 -9.50 5.17 -17.34
N ALA A 114 -10.60 4.45 -17.61
CA ALA A 114 -11.05 4.09 -18.96
C ALA A 114 -9.96 3.39 -19.80
N LEU A 115 -9.03 2.68 -19.15
CA LEU A 115 -8.03 1.87 -19.84
C LEU A 115 -8.69 0.66 -20.48
N ALA A 116 -8.10 0.13 -21.56
CA ALA A 116 -8.54 -1.15 -22.10
C ALA A 116 -8.33 -2.26 -21.05
N PRO A 117 -9.16 -3.32 -21.05
CA PRO A 117 -8.96 -4.47 -20.16
C PRO A 117 -7.56 -5.08 -20.29
N GLU A 118 -7.00 -5.07 -21.50
CA GLU A 118 -5.67 -5.58 -21.83
C GLU A 118 -4.57 -4.73 -21.16
N ASP A 119 -4.62 -3.41 -21.29
CA ASP A 119 -3.65 -2.50 -20.66
C ASP A 119 -3.73 -2.55 -19.13
N SER A 120 -4.95 -2.66 -18.60
CA SER A 120 -5.17 -2.81 -17.16
C SER A 120 -4.62 -4.13 -16.63
N ALA A 121 -4.75 -5.22 -17.39
CA ALA A 121 -4.19 -6.51 -17.03
C ALA A 121 -2.67 -6.47 -17.09
N ALA A 122 -2.09 -5.90 -18.15
CA ALA A 122 -0.64 -5.75 -18.30
C ALA A 122 -0.03 -4.91 -17.16
N ALA A 123 -0.69 -3.82 -16.73
CA ALA A 123 -0.24 -3.03 -15.59
C ALA A 123 -0.29 -3.83 -14.28
N ALA A 124 -1.35 -4.60 -14.05
CA ALA A 124 -1.47 -5.45 -12.88
C ALA A 124 -0.41 -6.58 -12.88
N ASP A 125 -0.13 -7.16 -14.04
CA ASP A 125 0.88 -8.21 -14.22
C ASP A 125 2.30 -7.65 -14.04
N ALA A 126 2.57 -6.42 -14.48
CA ALA A 126 3.84 -5.75 -14.21
C ALA A 126 4.06 -5.54 -12.70
N VAL A 127 3.01 -5.17 -11.96
CA VAL A 127 3.08 -5.05 -10.50
C VAL A 127 3.27 -6.42 -9.85
N ARG A 128 2.56 -7.46 -10.30
CA ARG A 128 2.73 -8.83 -9.83
C ARG A 128 4.16 -9.32 -10.05
N ALA A 129 4.68 -9.20 -11.26
CA ALA A 129 6.06 -9.59 -11.59
C ALA A 129 7.09 -8.82 -10.75
N ALA A 130 6.86 -7.53 -10.50
CA ALA A 130 7.72 -6.75 -9.62
C ALA A 130 7.67 -7.21 -8.15
N MET A 131 6.57 -7.82 -7.70
CA MET A 131 6.44 -8.42 -6.37
C MET A 131 7.02 -9.84 -6.33
N GLU A 132 6.83 -10.65 -7.38
CA GLU A 132 7.43 -11.99 -7.50
C GLU A 132 8.96 -11.93 -7.65
N ALA A 133 9.49 -10.87 -8.27
CA ALA A 133 10.91 -10.58 -8.30
C ALA A 133 11.50 -10.25 -6.91
N THR A 134 10.65 -10.05 -5.89
CA THR A 134 11.11 -9.93 -4.51
C THR A 134 11.09 -11.31 -3.84
N ASP A 135 12.20 -11.65 -3.17
CA ASP A 135 12.49 -12.96 -2.56
C ASP A 135 11.66 -13.24 -1.28
N TYR A 136 10.42 -12.76 -1.19
CA TYR A 136 9.71 -12.65 0.08
C TYR A 136 8.63 -13.70 0.32
N GLU A 137 8.32 -14.57 -0.64
CA GLU A 137 7.31 -15.65 -0.55
C GLU A 137 6.06 -15.23 0.27
N LEU A 138 5.46 -14.09 -0.07
CA LEU A 138 4.27 -13.56 0.60
C LEU A 138 3.01 -13.82 -0.24
N PRO A 139 1.86 -14.09 0.40
CA PRO A 139 0.60 -14.20 -0.33
C PRO A 139 0.26 -12.86 -0.99
N PHE A 140 0.13 -12.88 -2.32
CA PHE A 140 -0.20 -11.73 -3.15
C PHE A 140 -1.62 -11.85 -3.70
N HIS A 141 -2.43 -10.83 -3.46
CA HIS A 141 -3.81 -10.72 -3.94
C HIS A 141 -3.93 -9.53 -4.89
N CYS A 142 -4.54 -9.75 -6.05
CA CYS A 142 -4.83 -8.68 -7.01
C CYS A 142 -6.34 -8.57 -7.18
N LEU A 143 -6.88 -7.39 -6.90
CA LEU A 143 -8.30 -7.06 -6.98
C LEU A 143 -8.50 -6.00 -8.05
N ALA A 144 -9.65 -5.97 -8.73
CA ALA A 144 -9.99 -4.80 -9.53
C ALA A 144 -11.01 -3.92 -8.83
N LEU A 145 -11.00 -2.63 -9.15
CA LEU A 145 -11.86 -1.67 -8.48
C LEU A 145 -13.36 -1.97 -8.67
N GLU A 146 -13.75 -2.55 -9.81
CA GLU A 146 -15.12 -3.00 -10.04
C GLU A 146 -15.58 -4.13 -9.11
N ASP A 147 -14.66 -4.80 -8.40
CA ASP A 147 -15.01 -5.83 -7.43
C ASP A 147 -15.68 -5.24 -6.16
N VAL A 148 -15.68 -3.91 -5.98
CA VAL A 148 -16.47 -3.23 -4.91
C VAL A 148 -17.97 -3.54 -5.00
N PHE A 149 -18.47 -3.83 -6.20
CA PHE A 149 -19.89 -4.15 -6.43
C PHE A 149 -20.21 -5.64 -6.26
N ALA A 150 -19.25 -6.49 -5.87
CA ALA A 150 -19.58 -7.86 -5.47
C ALA A 150 -20.35 -7.82 -4.16
N GLU A 151 -21.64 -8.16 -4.20
CA GLU A 151 -22.42 -8.45 -3.00
C GLU A 151 -21.96 -9.80 -2.43
N ASP A 152 -21.17 -9.75 -1.35
CA ASP A 152 -20.88 -10.83 -0.39
C ASP A 152 -20.85 -12.28 -0.92
N CYS A 153 -20.27 -12.52 -2.10
CA CYS A 153 -20.00 -13.86 -2.58
C CYS A 153 -18.71 -14.35 -1.92
N ASN A 154 -18.82 -15.04 -0.77
CA ASN A 154 -17.72 -15.73 -0.06
C ASN A 154 -16.33 -15.16 -0.41
N ALA A 155 -16.04 -13.92 0.01
CA ALA A 155 -14.81 -13.22 -0.36
C ALA A 155 -13.53 -13.99 0.05
N ALA A 156 -13.65 -14.98 0.94
CA ALA A 156 -12.57 -15.89 1.29
C ALA A 156 -12.24 -16.92 0.19
N ASP A 157 -13.20 -17.41 -0.62
CA ASP A 157 -12.94 -18.45 -1.63
C ASP A 157 -12.40 -17.89 -2.94
N ASP A 158 -12.93 -16.75 -3.43
CA ASP A 158 -12.38 -16.11 -4.64
C ASP A 158 -10.98 -15.50 -4.38
N LEU A 159 -10.74 -14.97 -3.17
CA LEU A 159 -9.47 -14.35 -2.81
C LEU A 159 -8.39 -15.37 -2.43
N ARG A 160 -8.78 -16.57 -1.97
CA ARG A 160 -7.89 -17.75 -1.85
C ARG A 160 -7.66 -18.44 -3.19
N GLY A 161 -8.61 -18.36 -4.13
CA GLY A 161 -8.46 -18.90 -5.49
C GLY A 161 -7.37 -18.20 -6.32
N THR A 162 -7.11 -16.91 -6.07
CA THR A 162 -6.05 -16.17 -6.78
C THR A 162 -4.63 -16.52 -6.33
N THR A 163 -4.47 -17.24 -5.21
CA THR A 163 -3.12 -17.56 -4.71
C THR A 163 -2.49 -18.77 -5.36
N ASN A 164 -3.22 -19.63 -6.11
CA ASN A 164 -2.64 -20.84 -6.70
C ASN A 164 -3.31 -21.41 -7.98
N ALA A 165 -4.18 -20.68 -8.69
CA ALA A 165 -4.84 -21.22 -9.90
C ALA A 165 -3.93 -21.36 -11.14
N ALA A 166 -2.72 -20.79 -11.14
CA ALA A 166 -1.76 -20.98 -12.23
C ALA A 166 -0.92 -22.27 -12.08
N ALA A 167 -0.98 -22.98 -10.94
CA ALA A 167 -0.07 -24.08 -10.66
C ALA A 167 -0.62 -25.49 -10.91
N MET A 168 -1.94 -25.74 -10.98
CA MET A 168 -2.44 -27.05 -11.44
C MET A 168 -3.81 -26.94 -12.12
N GLY A 169 -3.83 -27.27 -13.41
CA GLY A 169 -5.05 -27.35 -14.19
C GLY A 169 -5.93 -28.52 -13.78
N LEU A 170 -7.09 -28.22 -13.18
CA LEU A 170 -8.30 -29.04 -13.16
C LEU A 170 -9.52 -28.10 -13.18
N GLY A 171 -10.49 -28.37 -14.07
CA GLY A 171 -11.67 -27.53 -14.39
C GLY A 171 -12.67 -27.34 -13.23
N GLY A 172 -13.81 -26.65 -13.39
CA GLY A 172 -14.53 -26.12 -14.54
C GLY A 172 -15.78 -25.35 -14.06
N ALA A 173 -16.53 -24.78 -15.00
CA ALA A 173 -17.87 -24.16 -14.86
C ALA A 173 -18.02 -22.79 -14.13
N GLY A 174 -17.06 -22.32 -13.32
CA GLY A 174 -17.20 -21.02 -12.61
C GLY A 174 -16.66 -19.76 -13.31
N PHE A 175 -15.90 -19.92 -14.41
CA PHE A 175 -15.13 -18.81 -15.00
C PHE A 175 -15.94 -17.96 -16.02
N ALA A 176 -16.97 -18.55 -16.64
CA ALA A 176 -17.77 -17.85 -17.64
C ALA A 176 -18.80 -16.89 -17.00
N THR A 177 -19.30 -17.22 -15.81
CA THR A 177 -20.19 -16.36 -15.02
C THR A 177 -19.42 -15.19 -14.38
N SER A 178 -18.18 -15.41 -13.92
CA SER A 178 -17.36 -14.37 -13.31
C SER A 178 -16.92 -13.29 -14.29
N ALA A 179 -16.57 -13.64 -15.54
CA ALA A 179 -16.20 -12.67 -16.58
C ALA A 179 -17.39 -11.80 -17.01
N GLY A 180 -18.57 -12.38 -17.18
CA GLY A 180 -19.80 -11.65 -17.49
C GLY A 180 -20.23 -10.71 -16.36
N MET A 181 -20.20 -11.19 -15.11
CA MET A 181 -20.48 -10.37 -13.93
C MET A 181 -19.45 -9.25 -13.74
N ARG A 182 -18.17 -9.49 -14.07
CA ARG A 182 -17.12 -8.45 -14.00
C ARG A 182 -17.31 -7.37 -15.07
N ALA A 183 -17.70 -7.76 -16.29
CA ALA A 183 -18.02 -6.80 -17.36
C ALA A 183 -19.20 -5.90 -16.97
N GLU A 184 -20.23 -6.46 -16.31
CA GLU A 184 -21.36 -5.67 -15.83
C GLU A 184 -20.98 -4.74 -14.68
N ARG A 185 -20.21 -5.23 -13.68
CA ARG A 185 -19.67 -4.40 -12.60
C ARG A 185 -18.78 -3.27 -13.12
N ARG A 186 -18.02 -3.51 -14.20
CA ARG A 186 -17.22 -2.48 -14.89
C ARG A 186 -18.10 -1.41 -15.53
N LYS A 187 -19.21 -1.78 -16.17
CA LYS A 187 -20.18 -0.80 -16.70
C LYS A 187 -20.83 0.00 -15.57
N GLN A 188 -21.18 -0.65 -14.47
CA GLN A 188 -21.74 0.00 -13.29
C GLN A 188 -20.75 1.03 -12.69
N LEU A 189 -19.47 0.67 -12.57
CA LEU A 189 -18.41 1.59 -12.15
C LEU A 189 -18.30 2.80 -13.10
N ALA A 190 -18.29 2.54 -14.41
CA ALA A 190 -18.21 3.59 -15.41
C ALA A 190 -19.42 4.53 -15.37
N ALA A 191 -20.64 4.00 -15.20
CA ALA A 191 -21.86 4.79 -15.04
C ALA A 191 -21.82 5.67 -13.78
N LEU A 192 -21.34 5.12 -12.66
CA LEU A 192 -21.19 5.84 -11.39
C LEU A 192 -20.15 6.97 -11.48
N LEU A 193 -19.02 6.73 -12.15
CA LEU A 193 -18.01 7.77 -12.38
C LEU A 193 -18.50 8.85 -13.37
N ALA A 194 -19.27 8.47 -14.39
CA ALA A 194 -19.85 9.40 -15.35
C ALA A 194 -20.93 10.30 -14.72
N ALA A 195 -21.63 9.82 -13.70
CA ALA A 195 -22.63 10.60 -12.96
C ALA A 195 -22.02 11.76 -12.16
N VAL A 196 -20.72 11.72 -11.85
CA VAL A 196 -20.02 12.81 -11.16
C VAL A 196 -19.43 13.77 -12.20
N PRO A 197 -19.86 15.04 -12.26
CA PRO A 197 -19.40 15.98 -13.27
C PRO A 197 -17.97 16.47 -13.00
N ASP A 198 -17.60 16.64 -11.73
CA ASP A 198 -16.31 17.24 -11.32
C ASP A 198 -15.17 16.23 -11.32
N VAL A 199 -14.02 16.60 -11.89
CA VAL A 199 -12.81 15.76 -11.92
C VAL A 199 -12.35 15.42 -10.50
N THR A 200 -12.34 16.42 -9.62
CA THR A 200 -11.96 16.25 -8.21
C THR A 200 -12.92 15.32 -7.47
N GLY A 201 -14.21 15.38 -7.78
CA GLY A 201 -15.22 14.48 -7.20
C GLY A 201 -15.03 13.03 -7.67
N ARG A 202 -14.65 12.82 -8.94
CA ARG A 202 -14.31 11.49 -9.46
C ARG A 202 -13.07 10.91 -8.79
N GLU A 203 -12.03 11.72 -8.60
CA GLU A 203 -10.81 11.31 -7.89
C GLU A 203 -11.12 10.90 -6.45
N ASP A 204 -11.90 11.70 -5.72
CA ASP A 204 -12.33 11.41 -4.36
C ASP A 204 -13.16 10.12 -4.29
N LEU A 205 -14.03 9.91 -5.27
CA LEU A 205 -14.86 8.70 -5.37
C LEU A 205 -14.01 7.45 -5.61
N VAL A 206 -13.04 7.51 -6.53
CA VAL A 206 -12.11 6.41 -6.78
C VAL A 206 -11.26 6.11 -5.54
N GLU A 207 -10.79 7.15 -4.83
CA GLU A 207 -10.06 6.96 -3.57
C GLU A 207 -10.93 6.28 -2.49
N ALA A 208 -12.18 6.73 -2.33
CA ALA A 208 -13.12 6.15 -1.38
C ALA A 208 -13.46 4.69 -1.70
N LEU A 209 -13.74 4.37 -2.98
CA LEU A 209 -14.03 3.01 -3.44
C LEU A 209 -12.82 2.08 -3.23
N ARG A 210 -11.61 2.55 -3.51
CA ARG A 210 -10.37 1.81 -3.28
C ARG A 210 -10.17 1.48 -1.81
N LEU A 211 -10.34 2.48 -0.92
CA LEU A 211 -10.22 2.25 0.52
C LEU A 211 -11.28 1.26 1.00
N ARG A 212 -12.53 1.38 0.51
CA ARG A 212 -13.60 0.43 0.82
C ARG A 212 -13.24 -1.00 0.40
N LEU A 213 -12.73 -1.19 -0.81
CA LEU A 213 -12.30 -2.49 -1.32
C LEU A 213 -11.15 -3.09 -0.50
N LEU A 214 -10.18 -2.27 -0.12
CA LEU A 214 -9.05 -2.72 0.70
C LEU A 214 -9.51 -3.17 2.09
N LEU A 215 -10.47 -2.46 2.68
CA LEU A 215 -11.04 -2.82 3.98
C LEU A 215 -11.84 -4.11 3.92
N THR A 216 -12.68 -4.30 2.89
CA THR A 216 -13.44 -5.55 2.71
C THR A 216 -12.52 -6.74 2.42
N ALA A 217 -11.48 -6.54 1.59
CA ALA A 217 -10.47 -7.56 1.33
C ALA A 217 -9.68 -7.95 2.58
N ALA A 218 -9.23 -6.97 3.37
CA ALA A 218 -8.54 -7.25 4.63
C ALA A 218 -9.45 -7.97 5.63
N ALA A 219 -10.73 -7.61 5.73
CA ALA A 219 -11.70 -8.34 6.56
C ALA A 219 -11.88 -9.79 6.07
N ALA A 220 -12.00 -10.01 4.76
CA ALA A 220 -12.16 -11.34 4.16
C ALA A 220 -10.95 -12.26 4.36
N LEU A 221 -9.74 -11.69 4.38
CA LEU A 221 -8.49 -12.41 4.66
C LEU A 221 -8.26 -12.64 6.17
N GLY A 222 -9.11 -12.10 7.04
CA GLY A 222 -8.92 -12.14 8.49
C GLY A 222 -7.74 -11.27 8.96
N CYS A 223 -7.34 -10.27 8.16
CA CYS A 223 -6.34 -9.29 8.54
C CYS A 223 -6.97 -8.27 9.51
N ASN A 224 -6.28 -7.97 10.60
CA ASN A 224 -6.75 -6.98 11.59
C ASN A 224 -6.12 -5.58 11.35
N ARG A 225 -5.07 -5.50 10.53
CA ARG A 225 -4.40 -4.24 10.16
C ARG A 225 -4.30 -4.10 8.65
N LEU A 226 -4.56 -2.90 8.14
CA LEU A 226 -4.33 -2.52 6.73
C LEU A 226 -3.24 -1.45 6.69
N ALA A 227 -2.05 -1.78 6.20
CA ALA A 227 -0.93 -0.85 6.07
C ALA A 227 -0.94 -0.15 4.71
N LEU A 228 -0.91 1.20 4.75
CA LEU A 228 -0.84 2.05 3.55
C LEU A 228 0.53 2.73 3.43
N GLY A 229 1.09 2.74 2.23
CA GLY A 229 2.38 3.35 1.88
C GLY A 229 2.33 4.87 1.65
N ASP A 230 1.63 5.62 2.50
CA ASP A 230 1.43 7.07 2.32
C ASP A 230 2.68 7.87 2.72
N SER A 231 3.41 8.44 1.77
CA SER A 231 4.56 9.31 2.09
C SER A 231 4.13 10.61 2.79
N ALA A 232 5.05 11.24 3.52
CA ALA A 232 4.81 12.55 4.15
C ALA A 232 4.34 13.60 3.13
N THR A 233 4.91 13.61 1.92
CA THR A 233 4.48 14.46 0.81
C THR A 233 3.05 14.15 0.39
N ARG A 234 2.66 12.87 0.30
CA ARG A 234 1.29 12.49 -0.06
C ARG A 234 0.28 12.91 1.01
N LEU A 235 0.65 12.78 2.29
CA LEU A 235 -0.16 13.28 3.40
C LEU A 235 -0.29 14.81 3.38
N ALA A 236 0.79 15.53 3.08
CA ALA A 236 0.76 17.00 2.95
C ALA A 236 -0.13 17.45 1.78
N VAL A 237 -0.01 16.81 0.60
CA VAL A 237 -0.89 17.08 -0.55
C VAL A 237 -2.35 16.80 -0.18
N ARG A 238 -2.63 15.68 0.50
CA ARG A 238 -3.97 15.34 0.96
C ARG A 238 -4.51 16.38 1.95
N ALA A 239 -3.67 16.86 2.87
CA ALA A 239 -4.06 17.89 3.83
C ALA A 239 -4.45 19.20 3.14
N ILE A 240 -3.65 19.64 2.17
CA ILE A 240 -3.93 20.84 1.37
C ILE A 240 -5.21 20.66 0.55
N ALA A 241 -5.39 19.50 -0.08
CA ALA A 241 -6.58 19.20 -0.87
C ALA A 241 -7.86 19.21 -0.02
N LEU A 242 -7.84 18.59 1.17
CA LEU A 242 -8.99 18.60 2.09
C LEU A 242 -9.27 19.99 2.64
N ALA A 243 -8.23 20.77 2.95
CA ALA A 243 -8.39 22.16 3.38
C ALA A 243 -9.02 23.03 2.27
N ALA A 244 -8.54 22.89 1.04
CA ALA A 244 -9.08 23.61 -0.13
C ALA A 244 -10.55 23.24 -0.43
N LYS A 245 -10.94 21.99 -0.16
CA LYS A 245 -12.34 21.51 -0.29
C LYS A 245 -13.25 21.95 0.86
N GLY A 246 -12.72 22.65 1.88
CA GLY A 246 -13.48 22.98 3.09
C GLY A 246 -13.81 21.76 3.97
N ALA A 247 -13.13 20.63 3.75
CA ALA A 247 -13.36 19.36 4.45
C ALA A 247 -12.66 19.31 5.83
N GLY A 248 -12.73 20.40 6.60
CA GLY A 248 -12.07 20.52 7.90
C GLY A 248 -12.51 19.47 8.92
N HIS A 249 -13.76 19.02 8.85
CA HIS A 249 -14.28 17.96 9.72
C HIS A 249 -13.65 16.58 9.44
N ALA A 250 -13.25 16.31 8.19
CA ALA A 250 -12.66 15.03 7.75
C ALA A 250 -11.13 15.06 7.74
N LEU A 251 -10.52 16.24 7.92
CA LEU A 251 -9.07 16.41 7.88
C LEU A 251 -8.33 15.61 8.96
N PRO A 252 -8.71 15.62 10.26
CA PRO A 252 -7.98 14.88 11.30
C PRO A 252 -7.98 13.38 11.01
N ALA A 253 -9.15 12.90 10.60
CA ALA A 253 -9.43 11.54 10.19
C ALA A 253 -8.55 11.05 9.03
N ALA A 254 -8.36 11.87 8.00
CA ALA A 254 -7.59 11.50 6.82
C ALA A 254 -6.07 11.44 7.04
N LEU A 255 -5.57 12.12 8.07
CA LEU A 255 -4.13 12.26 8.36
C LEU A 255 -3.65 11.39 9.52
N GLN A 256 -4.56 10.74 10.24
CA GLN A 256 -4.21 9.88 11.37
C GLN A 256 -3.35 8.69 10.93
N HIS A 257 -2.35 8.37 11.76
CA HIS A 257 -1.52 7.18 11.63
C HIS A 257 -2.27 5.88 11.92
N TYR A 258 -3.38 5.98 12.64
CA TYR A 258 -4.23 4.89 13.07
C TYR A 258 -5.69 5.28 12.89
N ASP A 259 -6.43 4.53 12.07
CA ASP A 259 -7.86 4.74 11.86
C ASP A 259 -8.63 3.42 12.03
N ALA A 260 -9.48 3.36 13.06
CA ALA A 260 -10.30 2.19 13.37
C ALA A 260 -11.81 2.49 13.29
N ARG A 261 -12.22 3.56 12.58
CA ARG A 261 -13.61 4.02 12.56
C ARG A 261 -14.50 3.25 11.57
N HIS A 262 -13.96 2.24 10.89
CA HIS A 262 -14.62 1.53 9.79
C HIS A 262 -15.64 0.46 10.23
N GLY A 263 -15.91 0.33 11.54
CA GLY A 263 -16.92 -0.58 12.09
C GLY A 263 -16.32 -1.70 12.94
N LEU A 264 -17.19 -2.37 13.70
CA LEU A 264 -16.81 -3.53 14.52
C LEU A 264 -16.41 -4.70 13.61
N GLY A 265 -15.20 -5.21 13.78
CA GLY A 265 -14.65 -6.28 12.94
C GLY A 265 -13.95 -5.81 11.66
N ALA A 266 -13.97 -4.51 11.35
CA ALA A 266 -13.17 -3.95 10.26
C ALA A 266 -11.70 -3.79 10.69
N PRO A 267 -10.75 -4.00 9.77
CA PRO A 267 -9.32 -3.80 10.05
C PRO A 267 -9.03 -2.33 10.32
N ALA A 268 -8.08 -2.07 11.21
CA ALA A 268 -7.59 -0.72 11.43
C ALA A 268 -6.60 -0.33 10.32
N VAL A 269 -6.78 0.85 9.75
CA VAL A 269 -5.85 1.42 8.76
C VAL A 269 -4.66 2.01 9.50
N VAL A 270 -3.46 1.60 9.12
CA VAL A 270 -2.21 2.05 9.70
C VAL A 270 -1.32 2.70 8.64
N ARG A 271 -0.72 3.84 9.01
CA ARG A 271 0.23 4.59 8.17
C ARG A 271 1.56 4.66 8.89
N PRO A 272 2.40 3.60 8.77
CA PRO A 272 3.68 3.49 9.46
C PRO A 272 4.78 4.37 8.84
N THR A 273 4.42 5.28 7.95
CA THR A 273 5.37 6.20 7.33
C THR A 273 5.78 7.28 8.32
N PRO A 274 7.09 7.61 8.36
CA PRO A 274 7.58 8.66 9.22
C PRO A 274 7.15 10.01 8.64
N LEU A 275 6.19 10.67 9.28
CA LEU A 275 6.16 12.12 9.26
C LEU A 275 7.40 12.56 10.03
N ALA A 276 8.37 13.13 9.30
CA ALA A 276 9.62 13.62 9.85
C ALA A 276 9.36 14.75 10.85
#